data_AF-A0A7G5MVP8-F1
#
_entry.id   AF-A0A7G5MVP8-F1
#
_cell.length_a   1.000
_cell.length_b   1.000
_cell.length_c   1.000
_cell.angle_alpha   90.00
_cell.angle_beta   90.00
_cell.angle_gamma   90.00
#
_symmetry.space_group_name_H-M   'P 1'
#
loop_
_entity.id
_entity.type
_entity.pdbx_description
1 polymer ?
#
loop_
_entity_poly.entity_id
_entity_poly.type
_entity_poly.pdbx_seq_one_letter_code
_entity_poly.pdbx_strand_id
1 'polypeptide(L)'
;MDGTRIKPHEEKRSGVAFENYANTMIRLGRMFAVVNPAVWLILGLCMAGILWIGGMLTGRGSMEVGQIMAVAEYTTMALGFLITAAGAVLYLPRLRSCMERLGEVLDTIPDIADSQKSGYEPVAGEPVISFENVSFYYPGAEEPVLQNLNFCCNPGETTAISGGTGSGKSTVADLLLRLHDVTDGTIRLHGEDIRHMGQKDLRGVIGCVPQKAFLFSGTIVENLRMGKENASDEELWEALRIAQVRRLLKRLGRQSKRLLGVAVLTFLSSVVFASMPLVVGMAVDRLVDVLKSGATPSAFPSMVAGALKVPVLLLIAVAVVSGSLSYIQQYLLASVGETLALSLRREISAKLNRAYGLLTSLVSWQLQ
;
A
#
# COMPACT_ATOMS: atom_id res chain seq x y z
N MET A 1 -35.52 -0.47 -14.25
CA MET A 1 -34.46 -1.46 -14.53
C MET A 1 -34.38 -2.41 -13.36
N ASP A 2 -34.80 -3.66 -13.58
CA ASP A 2 -35.15 -4.63 -12.55
C ASP A 2 -33.91 -5.34 -12.01
N GLY A 3 -33.46 -4.97 -10.80
CA GLY A 3 -32.25 -5.49 -10.15
C GLY A 3 -32.33 -6.97 -9.72
N THR A 4 -33.44 -7.65 -10.01
CA THR A 4 -33.64 -9.07 -9.68
C THR A 4 -33.12 -10.02 -10.76
N ARG A 5 -33.02 -9.60 -12.03
CA ARG A 5 -32.52 -10.44 -13.14
C ARG A 5 -31.00 -10.54 -13.23
N ILE A 6 -30.26 -9.63 -12.60
CA ILE A 6 -28.79 -9.60 -12.64
C ILE A 6 -28.18 -10.63 -11.68
N LYS A 7 -28.83 -10.89 -10.53
CA LYS A 7 -28.32 -11.80 -9.50
C LYS A 7 -28.06 -13.23 -10.00
N PRO A 8 -28.98 -13.90 -10.73
CA PRO A 8 -28.76 -15.28 -11.15
C PRO A 8 -27.64 -15.44 -12.18
N HIS A 9 -27.46 -14.44 -13.06
CA HIS A 9 -26.39 -14.44 -14.05
C HIS A 9 -25.01 -14.24 -13.40
N GLU A 10 -24.90 -13.28 -12.47
CA GLU A 10 -23.69 -13.01 -11.71
C GLU A 10 -23.32 -14.15 -10.75
N GLU A 11 -24.31 -14.80 -10.14
CA GLU A 11 -24.14 -15.97 -9.28
C GLU A 11 -23.64 -17.17 -10.09
N LYS A 12 -24.20 -17.39 -11.30
CA LYS A 12 -23.71 -18.42 -12.22
C LYS A 12 -22.29 -18.14 -12.70
N ARG A 13 -21.98 -16.88 -13.06
CA ARG A 13 -20.63 -16.47 -13.48
C ARG A 13 -19.59 -16.66 -12.37
N SER A 14 -19.94 -16.25 -11.16
CA SER A 14 -19.07 -16.42 -9.97
C SER A 14 -18.91 -17.89 -9.60
N GLY A 15 -19.99 -18.68 -9.67
CA GLY A 15 -19.96 -20.13 -9.44
C GLY A 15 -18.97 -20.85 -10.36
N VAL A 16 -19.00 -20.54 -11.66
CA VAL A 16 -18.04 -21.11 -12.64
C VAL A 16 -16.59 -20.73 -12.29
N ALA A 17 -16.34 -19.50 -11.85
CA ALA A 17 -15.00 -19.07 -11.44
C ALA A 17 -14.51 -19.83 -10.19
N PHE A 18 -15.37 -19.98 -9.17
CA PHE A 18 -15.03 -20.74 -7.96
C PHE A 18 -14.83 -22.23 -8.24
N GLU A 19 -15.67 -22.81 -9.10
CA GLU A 19 -15.56 -24.22 -9.49
C GLU A 19 -14.26 -24.48 -10.27
N ASN A 20 -13.89 -23.60 -11.20
CA ASN A 20 -12.61 -23.69 -11.91
C ASN A 20 -11.41 -23.56 -10.97
N TYR A 21 -11.47 -22.64 -10.00
CA TYR A 21 -10.44 -22.50 -8.98
C TYR A 21 -10.35 -23.75 -8.09
N ALA A 22 -11.49 -24.24 -7.59
CA ALA A 22 -11.56 -25.45 -6.77
C ALA A 22 -11.01 -26.66 -7.52
N ASN A 23 -11.41 -26.88 -8.78
CA ASN A 23 -10.92 -27.96 -9.62
C ASN A 23 -9.39 -27.88 -9.84
N THR A 24 -8.86 -26.68 -10.05
CA THR A 24 -7.43 -26.45 -10.19
C THR A 24 -6.68 -26.77 -8.89
N MET A 25 -7.19 -26.29 -7.76
CA MET A 25 -6.61 -26.55 -6.44
C MET A 25 -6.70 -28.02 -6.02
N ILE A 26 -7.80 -28.71 -6.35
CA ILE A 26 -7.95 -30.15 -6.12
C ILE A 26 -6.95 -30.92 -6.97
N ARG A 27 -6.77 -30.55 -8.25
CA ARG A 27 -5.78 -31.20 -9.13
C ARG A 27 -4.36 -31.00 -8.60
N LEU A 28 -4.00 -29.79 -8.18
CA LEU A 28 -2.72 -29.51 -7.51
C LEU A 28 -2.56 -30.31 -6.22
N GLY A 29 -3.59 -30.32 -5.36
CA GLY A 29 -3.61 -31.06 -4.11
C GLY A 29 -3.40 -32.57 -4.32
N ARG A 30 -4.02 -33.15 -5.37
CA ARG A 30 -3.80 -34.55 -5.74
C ARG A 30 -2.36 -34.84 -6.17
N MET A 31 -1.71 -33.92 -6.90
CA MET A 31 -0.29 -34.08 -7.24
C MET A 31 0.56 -34.10 -5.96
N PHE A 32 0.37 -33.15 -5.04
CA PHE A 32 1.10 -33.13 -3.77
C PHE A 32 0.83 -34.35 -2.88
N ALA A 33 -0.41 -34.85 -2.90
CA ALA A 33 -0.81 -36.05 -2.16
C ALA A 33 -0.08 -37.32 -2.62
N VAL A 34 0.40 -37.36 -3.87
CA VAL A 34 1.20 -38.48 -4.39
C VAL A 34 2.70 -38.23 -4.22
N VAL A 35 3.16 -37.02 -4.54
CA VAL A 35 4.59 -36.67 -4.53
C VAL A 35 5.18 -36.77 -3.12
N ASN A 36 4.51 -36.24 -2.09
CA ASN A 36 5.08 -36.22 -0.74
C ASN A 36 5.25 -37.65 -0.16
N PRO A 37 4.23 -38.53 -0.16
CA PRO A 37 4.42 -39.92 0.26
C PRO A 37 5.45 -40.68 -0.57
N ALA A 38 5.54 -40.42 -1.88
CA ALA A 38 6.53 -41.07 -2.74
C ALA A 38 7.97 -40.73 -2.33
N VAL A 39 8.24 -39.46 -1.99
CA VAL A 39 9.56 -39.03 -1.49
C VAL A 39 9.91 -39.73 -0.18
N TRP A 40 8.96 -39.79 0.77
CA TRP A 40 9.17 -40.50 2.04
C TRP A 40 9.34 -42.01 1.86
N LEU A 41 8.62 -42.62 0.91
CA LEU A 41 8.76 -44.04 0.58
C LEU A 41 10.16 -44.31 0.02
N ILE A 42 10.65 -43.50 -0.92
CA ILE A 42 12.00 -43.63 -1.47
C ILE A 42 13.04 -43.50 -0.37
N LEU A 43 12.89 -42.51 0.52
CA LEU A 43 13.80 -42.32 1.66
C LEU A 43 13.78 -43.52 2.61
N GLY A 44 12.61 -44.06 2.92
CA GLY A 44 12.45 -45.26 3.73
C GLY A 44 13.07 -46.51 3.09
N LEU A 45 12.92 -46.69 1.77
CA LEU A 45 13.53 -47.80 1.04
C LEU A 45 15.06 -47.68 0.99
N CYS A 46 15.60 -46.47 0.78
CA CYS A 46 17.04 -46.22 0.86
C CYS A 46 17.58 -46.56 2.25
N MET A 47 16.89 -46.14 3.31
CA MET A 47 17.27 -46.43 4.69
C MET A 47 17.22 -47.93 5.01
N ALA A 48 16.15 -48.61 4.58
CA ALA A 48 16.04 -50.06 4.72
C ALA A 48 17.18 -50.79 3.99
N GLY A 49 17.55 -50.34 2.80
CA GLY A 49 18.68 -50.86 2.04
C GLY A 49 20.03 -50.67 2.75
N ILE A 50 20.27 -49.48 3.31
CA ILE A 50 21.48 -49.18 4.09
C ILE A 50 21.58 -50.09 5.31
N LEU A 51 20.49 -50.24 6.06
CA LEU A 51 20.46 -51.10 7.24
C LEU A 51 20.62 -52.57 6.88
N TRP A 52 20.01 -53.03 5.79
CA TRP A 52 20.12 -54.42 5.32
C TRP A 52 21.55 -54.76 4.90
N ILE A 53 22.15 -53.93 4.04
CA ILE A 53 23.52 -54.13 3.55
C ILE A 53 24.53 -53.95 4.68
N GLY A 54 24.37 -52.90 5.49
CA GLY A 54 25.20 -52.63 6.66
C GLY A 54 25.15 -53.79 7.65
N GLY A 55 23.96 -54.30 7.96
CA GLY A 55 23.77 -55.45 8.85
C GLY A 55 24.48 -56.71 8.35
N MET A 56 24.41 -57.01 7.05
CA MET A 56 25.17 -58.13 6.46
C MET A 56 26.69 -57.93 6.56
N LEU A 57 27.19 -56.71 6.38
CA LEU A 57 28.63 -56.38 6.46
C LEU A 57 29.17 -56.45 7.88
N THR A 58 28.39 -55.99 8.87
CA THR A 58 28.72 -56.14 10.29
C THR A 58 28.67 -57.60 10.73
N GLY A 59 27.71 -58.39 10.21
CA GLY A 59 27.66 -59.83 10.46
C GLY A 59 28.90 -60.59 9.95
N ARG A 60 29.63 -60.04 8.97
CA ARG A 60 30.90 -60.57 8.44
C ARG A 60 32.14 -59.97 9.12
N GLY A 61 31.98 -59.12 10.12
CA GLY A 61 33.07 -58.44 10.84
C GLY A 61 33.79 -57.36 10.02
N SER A 62 33.26 -56.96 8.86
CA SER A 62 33.91 -55.99 7.97
C SER A 62 33.57 -54.52 8.30
N MET A 63 32.54 -54.28 9.10
CA MET A 63 32.07 -52.95 9.50
C MET A 63 31.57 -52.92 10.95
N GLU A 64 31.84 -51.83 11.66
CA GLU A 64 31.31 -51.57 13.00
C GLU A 64 29.88 -50.99 12.94
N VAL A 65 29.07 -51.25 13.97
CA VAL A 65 27.68 -50.76 14.07
C VAL A 65 27.61 -49.22 14.00
N GLY A 66 28.60 -48.52 14.57
CA GLY A 66 28.68 -47.06 14.51
C GLY A 66 28.85 -46.52 13.09
N GLN A 67 29.51 -47.26 12.20
CA GLN A 67 29.70 -46.87 10.80
C GLN A 67 28.39 -46.90 10.01
N ILE A 68 27.48 -47.85 10.33
CA ILE A 68 26.14 -47.91 9.73
C ILE A 68 25.33 -46.67 10.12
N MET A 69 25.37 -46.29 11.41
CA MET A 69 24.66 -45.11 11.90
C MET A 69 25.17 -43.83 11.24
N ALA A 70 26.50 -43.68 11.09
CA ALA A 70 27.09 -42.54 10.40
C ALA A 70 26.67 -42.46 8.92
N VAL A 71 26.69 -43.58 8.19
CA VAL A 71 26.26 -43.62 6.78
C VAL A 71 24.77 -43.29 6.64
N ALA A 72 23.93 -43.80 7.54
CA ALA A 72 22.50 -43.49 7.56
C ALA A 72 22.23 -42.00 7.80
N GLU A 73 22.94 -41.39 8.75
CA GLU A 73 22.78 -39.97 9.07
C GLU A 73 23.27 -39.06 7.92
N TYR A 74 24.46 -39.34 7.36
CA TYR A 74 24.96 -38.59 6.20
C TYR A 74 24.06 -38.73 4.98
N THR A 75 23.48 -39.91 4.75
CA THR A 75 22.55 -40.11 3.64
C THR A 75 21.26 -39.33 3.84
N THR A 76 20.71 -39.33 5.06
CA THR A 76 19.51 -38.55 5.38
C THR A 76 19.75 -37.06 5.21
N MET A 77 20.90 -36.56 5.67
CA MET A 77 21.30 -35.16 5.51
C MET A 77 21.47 -34.78 4.04
N ALA A 78 22.15 -35.61 3.25
CA ALA A 78 22.36 -35.39 1.82
C ALA A 78 21.03 -35.35 1.03
N LEU A 79 20.12 -36.29 1.30
CA LEU A 79 18.79 -36.31 0.68
C LEU A 79 17.95 -35.10 1.10
N GLY A 80 18.03 -34.67 2.37
CA GLY A 80 17.35 -33.47 2.85
C GLY A 80 17.78 -32.19 2.13
N PHE A 81 19.10 -32.03 1.90
CA PHE A 81 19.62 -30.92 1.09
C PHE A 81 19.15 -30.99 -0.36
N LEU A 82 19.08 -32.19 -0.94
CA LEU A 82 18.60 -32.38 -2.31
C LEU A 82 17.11 -31.99 -2.46
N ILE A 83 16.27 -32.35 -1.49
CA ILE A 83 14.86 -31.93 -1.47
C ILE A 83 14.75 -30.41 -1.34
N THR A 84 15.54 -29.79 -0.47
CA THR A 84 15.56 -28.33 -0.29
C THR A 84 15.99 -27.61 -1.57
N ALA A 85 17.03 -28.12 -2.24
CA ALA A 85 17.50 -27.59 -3.51
C ALA A 85 16.44 -27.73 -4.62
N ALA A 86 15.76 -28.88 -4.72
CA ALA A 86 14.67 -29.07 -5.67
C ALA A 86 13.49 -28.11 -5.40
N GLY A 87 13.16 -27.86 -4.12
CA GLY A 87 12.17 -26.87 -3.73
C GLY A 87 12.58 -25.44 -4.11
N ALA A 88 13.85 -25.09 -3.98
CA ALA A 88 14.37 -23.78 -4.37
C ALA A 88 14.18 -23.49 -5.86
N VAL A 89 14.32 -24.50 -6.72
CA VAL A 89 14.11 -24.38 -8.18
C VAL A 89 12.69 -23.92 -8.52
N LEU A 90 11.69 -24.30 -7.72
CA LEU A 90 10.29 -23.88 -7.92
C LEU A 90 10.08 -22.37 -7.72
N TYR A 91 10.98 -21.70 -7.00
CA TYR A 91 10.92 -20.24 -6.81
C TYR A 91 11.60 -19.46 -7.94
N LEU A 92 12.48 -20.08 -8.73
CA LEU A 92 13.24 -19.40 -9.79
C LEU A 92 12.36 -18.68 -10.82
N PRO A 93 11.26 -19.26 -11.35
CA PRO A 93 10.40 -18.55 -12.31
C PRO A 93 9.77 -17.29 -11.72
N ARG A 94 9.35 -17.33 -10.44
CA ARG A 94 8.79 -16.18 -9.74
C ARG A 94 9.85 -15.09 -9.54
N LEU A 95 11.06 -15.50 -9.15
CA LEU A 95 12.18 -14.60 -8.95
C LEU A 95 12.54 -13.88 -10.25
N ARG A 96 12.59 -14.61 -11.37
CA ARG A 96 12.81 -14.06 -12.70
C ARG A 96 11.78 -12.99 -13.09
N SER A 97 10.48 -13.25 -12.93
CA SER A 97 9.43 -12.27 -13.24
C SER A 97 9.48 -11.02 -12.34
N CYS A 98 9.89 -11.16 -11.07
CA CYS A 98 10.15 -10.00 -10.23
C CYS A 98 11.37 -9.21 -10.70
N MET A 99 12.43 -9.90 -11.12
CA MET A 99 13.64 -9.25 -11.62
C MET A 99 13.41 -8.50 -12.93
N GLU A 100 12.65 -9.07 -13.85
CA GLU A 100 12.30 -8.40 -15.12
C GLU A 100 11.59 -7.06 -14.86
N ARG A 101 10.58 -7.05 -13.98
CA ARG A 101 9.86 -5.81 -13.60
C ARG A 101 10.73 -4.80 -12.84
N LEU A 102 11.63 -5.27 -11.98
CA LEU A 102 12.60 -4.38 -11.32
C LEU A 102 13.58 -3.80 -12.33
N GLY A 103 14.02 -4.59 -13.29
CA GLY A 103 14.86 -4.16 -14.41
C GLY A 103 14.18 -3.06 -15.21
N GLU A 104 12.92 -3.24 -15.61
CA GLU A 104 12.14 -2.21 -16.32
C GLU A 104 12.16 -0.85 -15.60
N VAL A 105 12.00 -0.84 -14.28
CA VAL A 105 12.03 0.41 -13.48
C VAL A 105 13.43 1.00 -13.41
N LEU A 106 14.45 0.18 -13.22
CA LEU A 106 15.85 0.63 -13.10
C LEU A 106 16.42 1.13 -14.43
N ASP A 107 16.00 0.52 -15.54
CA ASP A 107 16.41 0.88 -16.90
C ASP A 107 15.58 2.03 -17.50
N THR A 108 14.56 2.52 -16.78
CA THR A 108 13.74 3.65 -17.22
C THR A 108 14.57 4.93 -17.21
N ILE A 109 14.72 5.55 -18.39
CA ILE A 109 15.35 6.87 -18.55
C ILE A 109 14.26 7.93 -18.33
N PRO A 110 14.47 8.95 -17.48
CA PRO A 110 13.51 10.03 -17.31
C PRO A 110 13.27 10.81 -18.61
N ASP A 111 12.01 10.99 -18.99
CA ASP A 111 11.63 11.73 -20.21
C ASP A 111 12.07 13.20 -20.18
N ILE A 112 12.13 13.79 -18.98
CA ILE A 112 12.47 15.20 -18.77
C ILE A 112 13.84 15.30 -18.11
N ALA A 113 14.84 15.67 -18.90
CA ALA A 113 16.17 15.99 -18.42
C ALA A 113 16.22 17.39 -17.79
N ASP A 114 16.91 17.50 -16.66
CA ASP A 114 17.08 18.78 -15.98
C ASP A 114 18.16 19.63 -16.68
N SER A 115 17.97 20.96 -16.66
CA SER A 115 18.95 21.89 -17.21
C SER A 115 20.17 21.99 -16.30
N GLN A 116 21.38 22.09 -16.88
CA GLN A 116 22.60 22.37 -16.09
C GLN A 116 22.70 23.84 -15.66
N LYS A 117 21.84 24.71 -16.20
CA LYS A 117 21.78 26.11 -15.80
C LYS A 117 21.13 26.22 -14.43
N SER A 118 21.89 26.72 -13.45
CA SER A 118 21.39 26.99 -12.11
C SER A 118 20.98 28.45 -11.98
N GLY A 119 19.81 28.69 -11.39
CA GLY A 119 19.34 30.02 -11.07
C GLY A 119 18.30 30.52 -12.07
N TYR A 120 17.38 31.32 -11.54
CA TYR A 120 16.29 31.93 -12.26
C TYR A 120 16.31 33.43 -12.01
N GLU A 121 16.41 34.20 -13.08
CA GLU A 121 16.33 35.66 -13.04
C GLU A 121 15.14 36.12 -13.91
N PRO A 122 14.09 36.70 -13.31
CA PRO A 122 12.94 37.16 -14.07
C PRO A 122 13.32 38.31 -15.00
N VAL A 123 12.98 38.20 -16.28
CA VAL A 123 13.15 39.31 -17.24
C VAL A 123 12.08 40.36 -16.96
N ALA A 124 12.54 41.60 -16.71
CA ALA A 124 11.64 42.72 -16.42
C ALA A 124 10.80 43.10 -17.65
N GLY A 125 9.51 43.30 -17.46
CA GLY A 125 8.57 43.74 -18.53
C GLY A 125 7.93 42.59 -19.32
N GLU A 126 8.36 41.35 -19.12
CA GLU A 126 7.74 40.17 -19.72
C GLU A 126 6.49 39.71 -18.95
N PRO A 127 5.49 39.09 -19.62
CA PRO A 127 4.41 38.39 -18.94
C PRO A 127 4.95 37.33 -17.97
N VAL A 128 4.21 37.06 -16.90
CA VAL A 128 4.60 36.01 -15.94
C VAL A 128 4.68 34.68 -16.66
N ILE A 129 3.66 34.34 -17.46
CA ILE A 129 3.59 33.12 -18.26
C ILE A 129 3.16 33.50 -19.68
N SER A 130 3.80 32.94 -20.70
CA SER A 130 3.33 32.97 -22.09
C SER A 130 3.25 31.57 -22.70
N PHE A 131 2.16 31.30 -23.41
CA PHE A 131 1.98 30.14 -24.28
C PHE A 131 2.03 30.65 -25.72
N GLU A 132 2.97 30.13 -26.50
CA GLU A 132 3.21 30.50 -27.91
C GLU A 132 3.02 29.25 -28.79
N ASN A 133 1.90 29.19 -29.52
CA ASN A 133 1.51 28.11 -30.43
C ASN A 133 1.62 26.71 -29.81
N VAL A 134 1.23 26.55 -28.55
CA VAL A 134 1.45 25.31 -27.81
C VAL A 134 0.48 24.22 -28.29
N SER A 135 1.05 23.10 -28.73
CA SER A 135 0.32 21.86 -29.03
C SER A 135 0.89 20.69 -28.23
N PHE A 136 0.01 19.80 -27.76
CA PHE A 136 0.42 18.68 -26.90
C PHE A 136 -0.41 17.41 -27.10
N TYR A 137 0.27 16.28 -27.09
CA TYR A 137 -0.28 14.92 -27.15
C TYR A 137 0.26 14.10 -25.98
N TYR A 138 -0.62 13.36 -25.31
CA TYR A 138 -0.14 12.32 -24.39
C TYR A 138 0.48 11.15 -25.19
N PRO A 139 1.49 10.46 -24.64
CA PRO A 139 2.06 9.28 -25.29
C PRO A 139 0.96 8.25 -25.63
N GLY A 140 0.86 7.90 -26.91
CA GLY A 140 -0.15 6.95 -27.42
C GLY A 140 -1.55 7.51 -27.67
N ALA A 141 -1.75 8.83 -27.55
CA ALA A 141 -3.01 9.47 -27.93
C ALA A 141 -3.11 9.64 -29.45
N GLU A 142 -4.28 9.34 -30.02
CA GLU A 142 -4.56 9.54 -31.45
C GLU A 142 -4.82 11.01 -31.80
N GLU A 143 -5.33 11.80 -30.84
CA GLU A 143 -5.68 13.20 -31.02
C GLU A 143 -4.94 14.12 -30.05
N PRO A 144 -4.67 15.38 -30.45
CA PRO A 144 -4.02 16.35 -29.58
C PRO A 144 -5.00 16.85 -28.50
N VAL A 145 -4.53 16.90 -27.25
CA VAL A 145 -5.32 17.47 -26.14
C VAL A 145 -5.33 19.00 -26.19
N LEU A 146 -4.22 19.59 -26.63
CA LEU A 146 -4.07 21.04 -26.84
C LEU A 146 -3.59 21.27 -28.28
N GLN A 147 -4.17 22.26 -28.96
CA GLN A 147 -3.85 22.62 -30.34
C GLN A 147 -3.67 24.14 -30.45
N ASN A 148 -2.48 24.57 -30.87
CA ASN A 148 -2.15 25.98 -31.18
C ASN A 148 -2.60 26.98 -30.10
N LEU A 149 -2.40 26.63 -28.83
CA LEU A 149 -2.83 27.44 -27.70
C LEU A 149 -1.92 28.67 -27.55
N ASN A 150 -2.52 29.85 -27.56
CA ASN A 150 -1.84 31.13 -27.45
C ASN A 150 -2.52 32.00 -26.39
N PHE A 151 -1.83 32.29 -25.28
CA PHE A 151 -2.28 33.25 -24.27
C PHE A 151 -1.11 33.68 -23.37
N CYS A 152 -1.28 34.78 -22.63
CA CYS A 152 -0.32 35.22 -21.61
C CYS A 152 -1.03 35.60 -20.31
N CYS A 153 -0.30 35.51 -19.20
CA CYS A 153 -0.74 35.95 -17.88
C CYS A 153 0.17 37.08 -17.39
N ASN A 154 -0.39 38.26 -17.12
CA ASN A 154 0.40 39.40 -16.67
C ASN A 154 0.58 39.44 -15.14
N PRO A 155 1.62 40.14 -14.65
CA PRO A 155 1.84 40.29 -13.22
C PRO A 155 0.63 40.94 -12.51
N GLY A 156 0.17 40.32 -11.41
CA GLY A 156 -0.93 40.84 -10.59
C GLY A 156 -2.34 40.53 -11.12
N GLU A 157 -2.47 39.91 -12.29
CA GLU A 157 -3.76 39.52 -12.84
C GLU A 157 -4.20 38.13 -12.39
N THR A 158 -5.50 37.97 -12.16
CA THR A 158 -6.10 36.64 -11.93
C THR A 158 -6.67 36.12 -13.23
N THR A 159 -5.98 35.15 -13.84
CA THR A 159 -6.42 34.52 -15.10
C THR A 159 -7.23 33.26 -14.79
N ALA A 160 -8.45 33.18 -15.32
CA ALA A 160 -9.32 32.03 -15.15
C ALA A 160 -9.44 31.23 -16.46
N ILE A 161 -8.99 29.97 -16.45
CA ILE A 161 -9.14 29.04 -17.58
C ILE A 161 -10.39 28.19 -17.36
N SER A 162 -11.38 28.32 -18.24
CA SER A 162 -12.66 27.60 -18.15
C SER A 162 -12.92 26.75 -19.39
N GLY A 163 -13.71 25.68 -19.24
CA GLY A 163 -14.02 24.74 -20.32
C GLY A 163 -14.64 23.45 -19.80
N GLY A 164 -15.30 22.69 -20.67
CA GLY A 164 -15.92 21.40 -20.32
C GLY A 164 -14.92 20.32 -19.89
N THR A 165 -15.36 19.25 -19.25
CA THR A 165 -14.49 18.10 -18.92
C THR A 165 -13.80 17.59 -20.19
N GLY A 166 -12.49 17.34 -20.13
CA GLY A 166 -11.70 16.93 -21.30
C GLY A 166 -11.11 18.07 -22.15
N SER A 167 -11.42 19.34 -21.87
CA SER A 167 -10.90 20.48 -22.64
C SER A 167 -9.41 20.82 -22.42
N GLY A 168 -8.61 19.92 -21.83
CA GLY A 168 -7.17 20.15 -21.61
C GLY A 168 -6.77 21.09 -20.45
N LYS A 169 -7.70 21.56 -19.60
CA LYS A 169 -7.39 22.47 -18.47
C LYS A 169 -6.32 21.92 -17.50
N SER A 170 -6.46 20.65 -17.12
CA SER A 170 -5.49 19.99 -16.25
C SER A 170 -4.13 19.85 -16.94
N THR A 171 -4.15 19.53 -18.24
CA THR A 171 -2.95 19.44 -19.07
C THR A 171 -2.20 20.77 -19.14
N VAL A 172 -2.88 21.91 -19.21
CA VAL A 172 -2.24 23.23 -19.12
C VAL A 172 -1.48 23.39 -17.79
N ALA A 173 -2.08 22.98 -16.67
CA ALA A 173 -1.42 23.03 -15.36
C ALA A 173 -0.23 22.06 -15.28
N ASP A 174 -0.34 20.87 -15.87
CA ASP A 174 0.74 19.87 -15.92
C ASP A 174 1.94 20.37 -16.75
N LEU A 175 1.67 21.02 -17.90
CA LEU A 175 2.70 21.62 -18.76
C LEU A 175 3.39 22.81 -18.09
N LEU A 176 2.66 23.64 -17.33
CA LEU A 176 3.24 24.74 -16.55
C LEU A 176 4.25 24.27 -15.52
N LEU A 177 3.98 23.12 -14.89
CA LEU A 177 4.88 22.49 -13.92
C LEU A 177 5.97 21.65 -14.58
N ARG A 178 5.98 21.62 -15.93
CA ARG A 178 6.84 20.77 -16.76
C ARG A 178 6.83 19.33 -16.25
N LEU A 179 5.62 18.79 -16.06
CA LEU A 179 5.40 17.35 -15.85
C LEU A 179 5.40 16.59 -17.17
N HIS A 180 5.14 17.31 -18.27
CA HIS A 180 5.35 16.89 -19.65
C HIS A 180 5.99 18.06 -20.42
N ASP A 181 6.80 17.75 -21.42
CA ASP A 181 7.25 18.75 -22.39
C ASP A 181 6.21 18.90 -23.52
N VAL A 182 6.12 20.10 -24.08
CA VAL A 182 5.22 20.41 -25.20
C VAL A 182 5.65 19.67 -26.47
N THR A 183 4.69 19.27 -27.31
CA THR A 183 5.00 18.63 -28.60
C THR A 183 5.39 19.66 -29.65
N ASP A 184 4.72 20.82 -29.66
CA ASP A 184 5.04 21.95 -30.51
C ASP A 184 4.78 23.27 -29.75
N GLY A 185 5.44 24.34 -30.18
CA GLY A 185 5.39 25.65 -29.54
C GLY A 185 6.31 25.78 -28.33
N THR A 186 6.07 26.83 -27.53
CA THR A 186 6.92 27.21 -26.40
C THR A 186 6.08 27.74 -25.24
N ILE A 187 6.47 27.39 -24.02
CA ILE A 187 5.96 27.99 -22.79
C ILE A 187 7.10 28.76 -22.13
N ARG A 188 6.88 30.03 -21.81
CA ARG A 188 7.88 30.86 -21.13
C ARG A 188 7.40 31.31 -19.77
N LEU A 189 8.33 31.37 -18.83
CA LEU A 189 8.16 31.97 -17.50
C LEU A 189 9.03 33.23 -17.47
N HIS A 190 8.42 34.41 -17.39
CA HIS A 190 9.12 35.69 -17.45
C HIS A 190 10.11 35.80 -18.63
N GLY A 191 9.67 35.39 -19.82
CA GLY A 191 10.46 35.45 -21.06
C GLY A 191 11.45 34.30 -21.30
N GLU A 192 11.77 33.49 -20.29
CA GLU A 192 12.65 32.32 -20.43
C GLU A 192 11.83 31.05 -20.69
N ASP A 193 12.23 30.24 -21.68
CA ASP A 193 11.60 28.95 -21.97
C ASP A 193 11.81 27.98 -20.80
N ILE A 194 10.71 27.41 -20.29
CA ILE A 194 10.72 26.49 -19.15
C ILE A 194 11.57 25.22 -19.40
N ARG A 195 11.84 24.88 -20.67
CA ARG A 195 12.74 23.78 -21.07
C ARG A 195 14.20 24.03 -20.70
N HIS A 196 14.61 25.29 -20.64
CA HIS A 196 15.98 25.70 -20.31
C HIS A 196 16.20 25.97 -18.81
N MET A 197 15.13 25.96 -18.03
CA MET A 197 15.16 26.16 -16.58
C MET A 197 15.37 24.84 -15.84
N GLY A 198 16.05 24.91 -14.70
CA GLY A 198 16.11 23.81 -13.74
C GLY A 198 14.71 23.51 -13.17
N GLN A 199 14.33 22.24 -13.03
CA GLN A 199 13.01 21.85 -12.53
C GLN A 199 12.76 22.38 -11.11
N LYS A 200 13.80 22.45 -10.28
CA LYS A 200 13.73 23.01 -8.93
C LYS A 200 13.45 24.51 -8.94
N ASP A 201 14.09 25.25 -9.85
CA ASP A 201 13.92 26.70 -9.98
C ASP A 201 12.54 27.03 -10.54
N LEU A 202 12.10 26.32 -11.58
CA LEU A 202 10.77 26.45 -12.17
C LEU A 202 9.66 26.17 -11.14
N ARG A 203 9.73 25.01 -10.46
CA ARG A 203 8.68 24.60 -9.50
C ARG A 203 8.77 25.36 -8.17
N GLY A 204 9.92 25.96 -7.85
CA GLY A 204 10.11 26.77 -6.65
C GLY A 204 9.36 28.09 -6.67
N VAL A 205 9.08 28.64 -7.86
CA VAL A 205 8.33 29.89 -8.02
C VAL A 205 6.84 29.68 -8.33
N ILE A 206 6.42 28.44 -8.63
CA ILE A 206 5.02 28.10 -8.94
C ILE A 206 4.39 27.39 -7.74
N GLY A 207 3.38 28.02 -7.12
CA GLY A 207 2.51 27.36 -6.16
C GLY A 207 1.39 26.58 -6.84
N CYS A 208 1.34 25.26 -6.66
CA CYS A 208 0.27 24.41 -7.20
C CYS A 208 -0.64 23.85 -6.09
N VAL A 209 -1.95 23.93 -6.30
CA VAL A 209 -2.95 23.25 -5.47
C VAL A 209 -3.62 22.17 -6.32
N PRO A 210 -3.33 20.87 -6.09
CA PRO A 210 -3.87 19.80 -6.93
C PRO A 210 -5.38 19.64 -6.70
N GLN A 211 -6.08 19.13 -7.73
CA GLN A 211 -7.53 18.86 -7.66
C GLN A 211 -7.88 17.87 -6.53
N LYS A 212 -7.01 16.88 -6.28
CA LYS A 212 -7.13 15.95 -5.16
C LYS A 212 -6.05 16.27 -4.14
N ALA A 213 -6.46 16.71 -2.96
CA ALA A 213 -5.53 16.93 -1.85
C ALA A 213 -5.00 15.59 -1.34
N PHE A 214 -3.70 15.55 -1.08
CA PHE A 214 -3.00 14.43 -0.44
C PHE A 214 -2.18 14.96 0.75
N LEU A 215 -2.05 14.15 1.80
CA LEU A 215 -1.23 14.44 2.97
C LEU A 215 -0.27 13.28 3.19
N PHE A 216 0.97 13.60 3.55
CA PHE A 216 1.97 12.62 3.94
C PHE A 216 1.75 12.18 5.39
N SER A 217 2.17 10.96 5.70
CA SER A 217 2.19 10.47 7.09
C SER A 217 3.08 11.37 7.93
N GLY A 218 2.54 11.88 9.04
CA GLY A 218 3.24 12.82 9.90
C GLY A 218 2.28 13.79 10.59
N THR A 219 2.84 14.85 11.16
CA THR A 219 2.07 15.94 11.77
C THR A 219 1.56 16.94 10.72
N ILE A 220 0.56 17.75 11.10
CA ILE A 220 0.09 18.87 10.26
C ILE A 220 1.24 19.87 10.04
N VAL A 221 2.07 20.09 11.06
CA VAL A 221 3.23 20.98 10.97
C VAL A 221 4.26 20.47 9.97
N GLU A 222 4.57 19.17 10.00
CA GLU A 222 5.47 18.54 9.01
C GLU A 222 4.95 18.69 7.59
N ASN A 223 3.65 18.43 7.37
CA ASN A 223 3.04 18.60 6.04
C ASN A 223 3.05 20.06 5.57
N LEU A 224 2.87 21.04 6.46
CA LEU A 224 2.95 22.46 6.09
C LEU A 224 4.40 22.88 5.78
N ARG A 225 5.38 22.39 6.54
CA ARG A 225 6.80 22.67 6.31
C ARG A 225 7.35 22.03 5.04
N MET A 226 6.64 21.07 4.43
CA MET A 226 7.00 20.60 3.09
C MET A 226 6.92 21.69 2.01
N GLY A 227 6.08 22.72 2.21
CA GLY A 227 6.05 23.88 1.30
C GLY A 227 7.19 24.87 1.55
N LYS A 228 7.66 24.98 2.80
CA LYS A 228 8.78 25.83 3.22
C LYS A 228 9.40 25.25 4.49
N GLU A 229 10.53 24.56 4.34
CA GLU A 229 11.15 23.77 5.42
C GLU A 229 11.45 24.63 6.67
N ASN A 230 11.93 25.84 6.46
CA ASN A 230 12.31 26.79 7.51
C ASN A 230 11.19 27.76 7.92
N ALA A 231 9.92 27.41 7.67
CA ALA A 231 8.80 28.27 8.04
C ALA A 231 8.68 28.40 9.58
N SER A 232 8.60 29.65 10.06
CA SER A 232 8.37 29.93 11.48
C SER A 232 6.94 29.55 11.89
N ASP A 233 6.71 29.36 13.18
CA ASP A 233 5.37 29.01 13.67
C ASP A 233 4.34 30.11 13.36
N GLU A 234 4.75 31.38 13.36
CA GLU A 234 3.92 32.52 12.95
C GLU A 234 3.51 32.43 11.48
N GLU A 235 4.45 32.11 10.59
CA GLU A 235 4.17 31.92 9.16
C GLU A 235 3.20 30.76 8.93
N LEU A 236 3.37 29.66 9.67
CA LEU A 236 2.47 28.50 9.62
C LEU A 236 1.06 28.88 10.08
N TRP A 237 0.93 29.64 11.18
CA TRP A 237 -0.37 30.12 11.66
C TRP A 237 -1.04 31.08 10.69
N GLU A 238 -0.27 31.91 10.01
CA GLU A 238 -0.77 32.83 8.99
C GLU A 238 -1.28 32.08 7.76
N ALA A 239 -0.53 31.08 7.27
CA ALA A 239 -0.98 30.21 6.19
C ALA A 239 -2.29 29.47 6.56
N LEU A 240 -2.38 28.94 7.79
CA LEU A 240 -3.60 28.31 8.31
C LEU A 240 -4.78 29.29 8.48
N ARG A 241 -4.49 30.58 8.72
CA ARG A 241 -5.50 31.64 8.79
C ARG A 241 -6.06 31.94 7.40
N ILE A 242 -5.19 32.12 6.41
CA ILE A 242 -5.55 32.38 5.00
C ILE A 242 -6.35 31.21 4.43
N ALA A 243 -5.90 29.98 4.66
CA ALA A 243 -6.58 28.76 4.23
C ALA A 243 -7.88 28.44 5.03
N GLN A 244 -8.23 29.27 6.02
CA GLN A 244 -9.41 29.11 6.88
C GLN A 244 -9.46 27.77 7.65
N VAL A 245 -8.31 27.12 7.85
CA VAL A 245 -8.19 25.77 8.45
C VAL A 245 -8.30 25.81 9.99
N ARG A 246 -8.20 26.99 10.61
CA ARG A 246 -8.32 27.16 12.07
C ARG A 246 -9.59 26.51 12.66
N ARG A 247 -10.69 26.48 11.90
CA ARG A 247 -11.95 25.84 12.33
C ARG A 247 -11.84 24.32 12.36
N LEU A 248 -11.17 23.72 11.38
CA LEU A 248 -10.89 22.29 11.31
C LEU A 248 -10.00 21.86 12.47
N LEU A 249 -8.92 22.61 12.74
CA LEU A 249 -8.00 22.35 13.86
C LEU A 249 -8.72 22.37 15.21
N LYS A 250 -9.60 23.35 15.44
CA LYS A 250 -10.40 23.39 16.68
C LYS A 250 -11.32 22.16 16.84
N ARG A 251 -11.89 21.67 15.74
CA ARG A 251 -12.77 20.48 15.75
C ARG A 251 -11.98 19.20 16.02
N LEU A 252 -10.81 19.05 15.38
CA LEU A 252 -9.89 17.95 15.65
C LEU A 252 -9.39 17.97 17.10
N GLY A 253 -9.05 19.15 17.63
CA GLY A 253 -8.66 19.31 19.03
C GLY A 253 -9.73 18.85 20.03
N ARG A 254 -11.03 19.07 19.74
CA ARG A 254 -12.14 18.56 20.57
C ARG A 254 -12.25 17.04 20.57
N GLN A 255 -11.78 16.38 19.51
CA GLN A 255 -11.79 14.92 19.37
C GLN A 255 -10.45 14.27 19.72
N SER A 256 -9.46 15.06 20.16
CA SER A 256 -8.12 14.58 20.56
C SER A 256 -8.16 13.39 21.51
N LYS A 257 -9.05 13.39 22.52
CA LYS A 257 -9.22 12.25 23.45
C LYS A 257 -9.68 10.96 22.75
N ARG A 258 -10.56 11.06 21.76
CA ARG A 258 -11.03 9.89 20.98
C ARG A 258 -9.94 9.39 20.05
N LEU A 259 -9.19 10.31 19.42
CA LEU A 259 -8.03 9.98 18.58
C LEU A 259 -6.89 9.35 19.39
N LEU A 260 -6.62 9.85 20.60
CA LEU A 260 -5.68 9.25 21.54
C LEU A 260 -6.15 7.86 21.96
N GLY A 261 -7.45 7.67 22.20
CA GLY A 261 -8.05 6.36 22.45
C GLY A 261 -7.80 5.37 21.30
N VAL A 262 -7.96 5.80 20.05
CA VAL A 262 -7.62 5.00 18.87
C VAL A 262 -6.13 4.62 18.88
N ALA A 263 -5.23 5.58 19.12
CA ALA A 263 -3.79 5.31 19.16
C ALA A 263 -3.39 4.31 20.26
N VAL A 264 -3.96 4.46 21.47
CA VAL A 264 -3.73 3.54 22.60
C VAL A 264 -4.24 2.14 22.26
N LEU A 265 -5.43 2.02 21.66
CA LEU A 265 -5.99 0.73 21.24
C LEU A 265 -5.13 0.06 20.17
N THR A 266 -4.62 0.83 19.20
CA THR A 266 -3.68 0.32 18.19
C THR A 266 -2.41 -0.21 18.85
N PHE A 267 -1.84 0.53 19.78
CA PHE A 267 -0.66 0.10 20.52
C PHE A 267 -0.92 -1.18 21.33
N LEU A 268 -2.04 -1.23 22.05
CA LEU A 268 -2.43 -2.42 22.82
C LEU A 268 -2.63 -3.65 21.92
N SER A 269 -3.27 -3.48 20.76
CA SER A 269 -3.48 -4.56 19.79
C SER A 269 -2.15 -5.08 19.26
N SER A 270 -1.21 -4.20 18.93
CA SER A 270 0.13 -4.57 18.50
C SER A 270 0.92 -5.32 19.58
N VAL A 271 0.82 -4.90 20.85
CA VAL A 271 1.45 -5.61 21.98
C VAL A 271 0.86 -7.01 22.17
N VAL A 272 -0.47 -7.13 22.10
CA VAL A 272 -1.16 -8.43 22.19
C VAL A 272 -0.74 -9.35 21.04
N PHE A 273 -0.64 -8.83 19.82
CA PHE A 273 -0.18 -9.60 18.67
C PHE A 273 1.30 -10.01 18.79
N ALA A 274 2.16 -9.12 19.30
CA ALA A 274 3.58 -9.39 19.54
C ALA A 274 3.82 -10.48 20.61
N SER A 275 2.81 -10.82 21.42
CA SER A 275 2.89 -11.93 22.39
C SER A 275 2.70 -13.32 21.78
N MET A 276 2.20 -13.43 20.53
CA MET A 276 1.97 -14.72 19.86
C MET A 276 3.21 -15.63 19.83
N PRO A 277 4.41 -15.15 19.43
CA PRO A 277 5.61 -15.99 19.39
C PRO A 277 5.97 -16.61 20.75
N LEU A 278 5.72 -15.90 21.86
CA LEU A 278 5.95 -16.43 23.22
C LEU A 278 4.99 -17.58 23.54
N VAL A 279 3.71 -17.44 23.16
CA VAL A 279 2.70 -18.49 23.37
C VAL A 279 3.01 -19.72 22.51
N VAL A 280 3.48 -19.51 21.28
CA VAL A 280 3.94 -20.59 20.40
C VAL A 280 5.19 -21.27 20.97
N GLY A 281 6.16 -20.51 21.48
CA GLY A 281 7.34 -21.04 22.17
C GLY A 281 6.96 -21.93 23.36
N MET A 282 6.03 -21.47 24.19
CA MET A 282 5.51 -22.27 25.31
C MET A 282 4.79 -23.54 24.85
N ALA A 283 4.13 -23.52 23.68
CA ALA A 283 3.55 -24.73 23.09
C ALA A 283 4.63 -25.73 22.69
N VAL A 284 5.70 -25.24 22.07
CA VAL A 284 6.86 -26.06 21.67
C VAL A 284 7.54 -26.67 22.90
N ASP A 285 7.83 -25.89 23.94
CA ASP A 285 8.47 -26.38 25.16
C ASP A 285 7.67 -27.49 25.84
N ARG A 286 6.34 -27.30 25.96
CA ARG A 286 5.46 -28.32 26.54
C ARG A 286 5.36 -29.59 25.69
N LEU A 287 5.42 -29.46 24.36
CA LEU A 287 5.48 -30.62 23.47
C LEU A 287 6.81 -31.35 23.62
N VAL A 288 7.92 -30.62 23.75
CA VAL A 288 9.25 -31.18 24.01
C VAL A 288 9.28 -31.92 25.35
N ASP A 289 8.64 -31.40 26.39
CA ASP A 289 8.56 -32.08 27.70
C ASP A 289 7.75 -33.38 27.62
N VAL A 290 6.65 -33.41 26.87
CA VAL A 290 5.89 -34.65 26.61
C VAL A 290 6.74 -35.67 25.86
N LEU A 291 7.55 -35.24 24.89
CA LEU A 291 8.48 -36.12 24.17
C LEU A 291 9.59 -36.66 25.09
N LYS A 292 10.09 -35.86 26.02
CA LYS A 292 11.11 -36.25 27.00
C LYS A 292 10.59 -37.19 28.09
N SER A 293 9.29 -37.18 28.40
CA SER A 293 8.69 -38.00 29.47
C SER A 293 8.61 -39.50 29.19
N GLY A 294 8.97 -39.98 27.98
CA GLY A 294 8.99 -41.41 27.66
C GLY A 294 7.60 -42.07 27.69
N ALA A 295 6.56 -41.35 27.26
CA ALA A 295 5.17 -41.81 27.34
C ALA A 295 4.88 -43.04 26.46
N THR A 296 4.01 -43.93 26.95
CA THR A 296 3.56 -45.10 26.18
C THR A 296 2.67 -44.69 24.99
N PRO A 297 2.67 -45.46 23.87
CA PRO A 297 1.92 -45.11 22.66
C PRO A 297 0.42 -44.87 22.86
N SER A 298 -0.18 -45.48 23.89
CA SER A 298 -1.61 -45.32 24.22
C SER A 298 -1.92 -44.05 25.03
N ALA A 299 -0.95 -43.49 25.76
CA ALA A 299 -1.10 -42.26 26.56
C ALA A 299 -0.63 -41.00 25.83
N PHE A 300 0.12 -41.15 24.74
CA PHE A 300 0.69 -40.05 23.99
C PHE A 300 -0.34 -39.02 23.46
N PRO A 301 -1.49 -39.43 22.87
CA PRO A 301 -2.47 -38.47 22.35
C PRO A 301 -3.11 -37.58 23.44
N SER A 302 -3.39 -38.14 24.62
CA SER A 302 -3.98 -37.40 25.74
C SER A 302 -2.98 -36.45 26.41
N MET A 303 -1.70 -36.83 26.48
CA MET A 303 -0.62 -35.96 26.97
C MET A 303 -0.33 -34.79 26.03
N VAL A 304 -0.30 -35.03 24.72
CA VAL A 304 -0.17 -33.96 23.70
C VAL A 304 -1.35 -33.01 23.77
N ALA A 305 -2.58 -33.53 23.90
CA ALA A 305 -3.78 -32.70 24.07
C ALA A 305 -3.71 -31.84 25.34
N GLY A 306 -3.21 -32.40 26.46
CA GLY A 306 -2.99 -31.66 27.71
C GLY A 306 -1.92 -30.57 27.59
N ALA A 307 -0.81 -30.86 26.91
CA ALA A 307 0.28 -29.92 26.68
C ALA A 307 -0.15 -28.72 25.83
N LEU A 308 -0.95 -28.97 24.79
CA LEU A 308 -1.43 -27.95 23.85
C LEU A 308 -2.65 -27.15 24.35
N LYS A 309 -3.41 -27.67 25.32
CA LYS A 309 -4.65 -27.04 25.79
C LYS A 309 -4.46 -25.58 26.20
N VAL A 310 -3.43 -25.30 27.01
CA VAL A 310 -3.17 -23.94 27.54
C VAL A 310 -2.64 -22.99 26.44
N PRO A 311 -1.60 -23.36 25.65
CA PRO A 311 -1.16 -22.53 24.53
C PRO A 311 -2.26 -22.23 23.51
N VAL A 312 -3.06 -23.23 23.13
CA VAL A 312 -4.17 -23.03 22.18
C VAL A 312 -5.23 -22.08 22.75
N LEU A 313 -5.59 -22.22 24.02
CA LEU A 313 -6.51 -21.28 24.69
C LEU A 313 -5.95 -19.85 24.73
N LEU A 314 -4.65 -19.69 24.97
CA LEU A 314 -3.99 -18.38 24.94
C LEU A 314 -3.95 -17.78 23.54
N LEU A 315 -3.70 -18.59 22.49
CA LEU A 315 -3.76 -18.11 21.11
C LEU A 315 -5.16 -17.66 20.71
N ILE A 316 -6.19 -18.41 21.12
CA ILE A 316 -7.59 -18.02 20.92
C ILE A 316 -7.90 -16.73 21.69
N ALA A 317 -7.45 -16.60 22.94
CA ALA A 317 -7.64 -15.39 23.73
C ALA A 317 -6.95 -14.18 23.08
N VAL A 318 -5.71 -14.34 22.59
CA VAL A 318 -4.97 -13.31 21.84
C VAL A 318 -5.74 -12.89 20.58
N ALA A 319 -6.25 -13.85 19.81
CA ALA A 319 -7.04 -13.57 18.60
C ALA A 319 -8.34 -12.82 18.92
N VAL A 320 -9.07 -13.23 19.95
CA VAL A 320 -10.33 -12.58 20.38
C VAL A 320 -10.08 -11.17 20.90
N VAL A 321 -9.06 -10.99 21.74
CA VAL A 321 -8.71 -9.68 22.32
C VAL A 321 -8.23 -8.73 21.23
N SER A 322 -7.33 -9.17 20.34
CA SER A 322 -6.86 -8.36 19.21
C SER A 322 -8.00 -8.00 18.25
N GLY A 323 -8.87 -8.97 17.92
CA GLY A 323 -10.05 -8.72 17.09
C GLY A 323 -11.02 -7.71 17.72
N SER A 324 -11.26 -7.82 19.03
CA SER A 324 -12.12 -6.88 19.77
C SER A 324 -11.53 -5.48 19.81
N LEU A 325 -10.22 -5.34 20.09
CA LEU A 325 -9.50 -4.08 20.06
C LEU A 325 -9.57 -3.44 18.67
N SER A 326 -9.36 -4.22 17.63
CA SER A 326 -9.43 -3.76 16.23
C SER A 326 -10.84 -3.29 15.86
N TYR A 327 -11.88 -4.01 16.28
CA TYR A 327 -13.27 -3.59 16.06
C TYR A 327 -13.59 -2.26 16.76
N ILE A 328 -13.21 -2.11 18.02
CA ILE A 328 -13.40 -0.86 18.78
C ILE A 328 -12.63 0.29 18.12
N GLN A 329 -11.40 0.04 17.65
CA GLN A 329 -10.58 1.00 16.92
C GLN A 329 -11.30 1.47 15.64
N GLN A 330 -11.80 0.55 14.81
CA GLN A 330 -12.55 0.87 13.60
C GLN A 330 -13.83 1.64 13.90
N TYR A 331 -14.57 1.25 14.94
CA TYR A 331 -15.79 1.94 15.37
C TYR A 331 -15.51 3.37 15.84
N LEU A 332 -14.47 3.57 16.66
CA LEU A 332 -14.05 4.90 17.11
C LEU A 332 -13.62 5.77 15.93
N LEU A 333 -12.87 5.22 14.98
CA LEU A 333 -12.44 5.92 13.77
C LEU A 333 -13.64 6.34 12.92
N ALA A 334 -14.59 5.42 12.69
CA ALA A 334 -15.82 5.68 11.96
C ALA A 334 -16.68 6.73 12.67
N SER A 335 -16.83 6.64 14.00
CA SER A 335 -17.57 7.61 14.81
C SER A 335 -16.95 9.01 14.78
N VAL A 336 -15.62 9.11 14.84
CA VAL A 336 -14.88 10.37 14.67
C VAL A 336 -15.16 10.96 13.29
N GLY A 337 -15.02 10.16 12.23
CA GLY A 337 -15.29 10.56 10.85
C GLY A 337 -16.73 11.01 10.63
N GLU A 338 -17.72 10.26 11.11
CA GLU A 338 -19.14 10.58 10.99
C GLU A 338 -19.51 11.85 11.75
N THR A 339 -19.02 12.01 12.98
CA THR A 339 -19.24 13.23 13.78
C THR A 339 -18.63 14.45 13.06
N LEU A 340 -17.45 14.29 12.47
CA LEU A 340 -16.79 15.33 11.70
C LEU A 340 -17.63 15.70 10.47
N ALA A 341 -18.03 14.70 9.67
CA ALA A 341 -18.85 14.88 8.47
C ALA A 341 -20.22 15.52 8.78
N LEU A 342 -20.93 15.05 9.81
CA LEU A 342 -22.20 15.60 10.26
C LEU A 342 -22.06 17.06 10.72
N SER A 343 -20.99 17.37 11.46
CA SER A 343 -20.73 18.74 11.92
C SER A 343 -20.38 19.70 10.78
N LEU A 344 -19.74 19.20 9.72
CA LEU A 344 -19.50 19.96 8.48
C LEU A 344 -20.81 20.18 7.71
N ARG A 345 -21.58 19.10 7.50
CA ARG A 345 -22.85 19.14 6.76
C ARG A 345 -23.85 20.12 7.38
N ARG A 346 -24.04 20.06 8.70
CA ARG A 346 -24.96 20.98 9.41
C ARG A 346 -24.55 22.44 9.29
N GLU A 347 -23.25 22.75 9.36
CA GLU A 347 -22.78 24.14 9.21
C GLU A 347 -22.93 24.63 7.76
N ILE A 348 -22.59 23.81 6.77
CA ILE A 348 -22.77 24.13 5.35
C ILE A 348 -24.24 24.41 5.06
N SER A 349 -25.14 23.54 5.52
CA SER A 349 -26.59 23.75 5.40
C SER A 349 -27.07 25.01 6.12
N ALA A 350 -26.56 25.32 7.31
CA ALA A 350 -26.94 26.54 8.03
C ALA A 350 -26.43 27.83 7.38
N LYS A 351 -25.30 27.77 6.67
CA LYS A 351 -24.78 28.91 5.87
C LYS A 351 -25.54 29.06 4.56
N LEU A 352 -25.81 27.96 3.86
CA LEU A 352 -26.65 27.95 2.66
C LEU A 352 -28.04 28.49 2.96
N ASN A 353 -28.68 28.06 4.05
CA ASN A 353 -30.00 28.57 4.44
C ASN A 353 -29.97 30.05 4.81
N ARG A 354 -28.88 30.56 5.41
CA ARG A 354 -28.71 32.00 5.66
C ARG A 354 -28.49 32.80 4.38
N ALA A 355 -27.70 32.28 3.45
CA ALA A 355 -27.46 32.91 2.15
C ALA A 355 -28.75 32.92 1.31
N TYR A 356 -29.50 31.81 1.29
CA TYR A 356 -30.81 31.73 0.66
C TYR A 356 -31.79 32.72 1.30
N GLY A 357 -31.87 32.79 2.63
CA GLY A 357 -32.72 33.74 3.35
C GLY A 357 -32.41 35.20 3.00
N LEU A 358 -31.12 35.55 2.90
CA LEU A 358 -30.66 36.88 2.49
C LEU A 358 -31.01 37.19 1.02
N LEU A 359 -30.80 36.24 0.10
CA LEU A 359 -31.17 36.37 -1.31
C LEU A 359 -32.68 36.52 -1.47
N THR A 360 -33.50 35.74 -0.77
CA THR A 360 -34.96 35.89 -0.80
C THR A 360 -35.41 37.22 -0.21
N SER A 361 -34.74 37.73 0.83
CA SER A 361 -35.06 39.05 1.41
C SER A 361 -34.68 40.21 0.49
N LEU A 362 -33.60 40.08 -0.28
CA LEU A 362 -33.17 41.07 -1.29
C LEU A 362 -34.11 41.08 -2.50
N VAL A 363 -34.54 39.91 -2.97
CA VAL A 363 -35.50 39.79 -4.08
C VAL A 363 -36.88 40.31 -3.67
N SER A 364 -37.33 40.09 -2.43
CA SER A 364 -38.60 40.66 -1.94
C SER A 364 -38.55 42.18 -1.78
N TRP A 365 -37.38 42.76 -1.56
CA TRP A 365 -37.19 44.22 -1.45
C TRP A 365 -37.12 44.92 -2.82
N GLN A 366 -36.82 44.21 -3.90
CA GLN A 366 -36.84 44.76 -5.27
C GLN A 366 -38.21 44.65 -5.96
N LEU A 367 -39.17 43.93 -5.35
CA LEU A 367 -40.53 43.70 -5.87
C LEU A 367 -41.61 44.48 -5.10
N GLN A 368 -41.22 45.33 -4.15
CA GLN A 368 -42.05 46.38 -3.52
C GLN A 368 -41.54 47.73 -3.96
#